data_AF-P91128-F1
#
_entry.id   AF-P91128-F1
#
_cell.length_a   1.000
_cell.length_b   1.000
_cell.length_c   1.000
_cell.angle_alpha   90.00
_cell.angle_beta   90.00
_cell.angle_gamma   90.00
#
_symmetry.space_group_name_H-M   'P 1'
#
loop_
_entity.id
_entity.type
_entity.pdbx_description
1 polymer ?
#
loop_
_entity_poly.entity_id
_entity_poly.type
_entity_poly.pdbx_seq_one_letter_code
_entity_poly.pdbx_strand_id
1 'polypeptide(L)'
;MAPRGNQMLGNAHFRKHWHKRIKTWFDQPARKLRRRQNRQAKAVEIAPRPVAGLLRSVVRCPQKRYNTKTRLGRGFSLQELKAAGISQAQARTIGIAVDVRRTNKTAEGLKANADRLKEYKAKLILFPKKASAPKKGDSSAEELKVAAQLRGDVLPLSHTITFDEPRQVTDAERKVEIFRLLRKERADKKYRGKREKRAREAAEENK
;
A
#
# COMPACT_ATOMS: atom_id res chain seq x y z
N MET A 1 -25.20 -41.13 10.14
CA MET A 1 -26.62 -40.75 10.08
C MET A 1 -26.99 -40.57 8.63
N ALA A 2 -27.90 -41.40 8.13
CA ALA A 2 -28.54 -41.10 6.85
C ALA A 2 -29.30 -39.76 6.98
N PRO A 3 -29.25 -38.89 5.97
CA PRO A 3 -30.04 -37.65 5.98
C PRO A 3 -31.51 -38.02 6.19
N ARG A 4 -32.19 -37.36 7.15
CA ARG A 4 -33.64 -37.50 7.35
C ARG A 4 -34.36 -36.34 6.69
N GLY A 5 -35.30 -36.63 5.80
CA GLY A 5 -36.03 -35.60 5.06
C GLY A 5 -35.15 -34.82 4.08
N ASN A 6 -35.52 -33.57 3.82
CA ASN A 6 -34.82 -32.69 2.86
C ASN A 6 -33.64 -31.93 3.51
N GLN A 7 -32.72 -32.66 4.13
CA GLN A 7 -31.52 -32.06 4.73
C GLN A 7 -30.47 -31.75 3.66
N MET A 8 -29.68 -30.68 3.88
CA MET A 8 -28.54 -30.34 3.04
C MET A 8 -27.55 -31.52 3.00
N LEU A 9 -27.03 -31.83 1.80
CA LEU A 9 -25.96 -32.83 1.65
C LEU A 9 -24.71 -32.38 2.43
N GLY A 10 -24.37 -33.15 3.46
CA GLY A 10 -23.20 -32.87 4.29
C GLY A 10 -21.89 -33.11 3.53
N ASN A 11 -21.13 -32.05 3.25
CA ASN A 11 -19.76 -32.14 2.70
C ASN A 11 -18.70 -32.03 3.81
N ALA A 12 -18.83 -32.84 4.85
CA ALA A 12 -17.95 -32.80 6.02
C ALA A 12 -16.61 -33.51 5.73
N HIS A 13 -15.51 -32.76 5.81
CA HIS A 13 -14.16 -33.24 5.49
C HIS A 13 -13.44 -33.87 6.71
N PHE A 14 -14.18 -34.60 7.54
CA PHE A 14 -13.68 -35.26 8.75
C PHE A 14 -13.33 -36.75 8.52
N ARG A 15 -13.13 -37.16 7.26
CA ARG A 15 -12.83 -38.55 6.84
C ARG A 15 -11.37 -38.96 7.00
N LYS A 16 -10.48 -38.01 7.30
CA LYS A 16 -9.06 -38.26 7.61
C LYS A 16 -8.85 -38.30 9.12
N HIS A 17 -7.65 -38.67 9.57
CA HIS A 17 -7.29 -38.69 10.99
C HIS A 17 -7.08 -37.26 11.54
N TRP A 18 -8.12 -36.42 11.45
CA TRP A 18 -8.12 -35.01 11.83
C TRP A 18 -7.92 -34.82 13.34
N HIS A 19 -8.39 -35.78 14.14
CA HIS A 19 -8.27 -35.78 15.60
C HIS A 19 -6.81 -35.73 16.07
N LYS A 20 -5.86 -36.29 15.29
CA LYS A 20 -4.41 -36.20 15.58
C LYS A 20 -3.81 -34.80 15.36
N ARG A 21 -4.53 -33.89 14.69
CA ARG A 21 -4.06 -32.56 14.29
C ARG A 21 -4.94 -31.43 14.84
N ILE A 22 -5.62 -31.68 15.96
CA ILE A 22 -6.40 -30.65 16.64
C ILE A 22 -5.43 -29.67 17.30
N LYS A 23 -5.47 -28.41 16.87
CA LYS A 23 -4.77 -27.31 17.54
C LYS A 23 -5.75 -26.55 18.42
N THR A 24 -5.60 -26.67 19.73
CA THR A 24 -6.29 -25.81 20.69
C THR A 24 -5.60 -24.45 20.76
N TRP A 25 -6.35 -23.43 21.21
CA TRP A 25 -5.89 -22.03 21.27
C TRP A 25 -5.86 -21.50 22.72
N PHE A 26 -5.75 -22.39 23.72
CA PHE A 26 -5.67 -22.02 25.14
C PHE A 26 -4.43 -21.16 25.47
N ASP A 27 -3.38 -21.26 24.65
CA ASP A 27 -2.17 -20.44 24.75
C ASP A 27 -2.34 -19.02 24.17
N GLN A 28 -3.51 -18.66 23.61
CA GLN A 28 -3.76 -17.35 22.99
C GLN A 28 -3.51 -16.16 23.94
N PRO A 29 -4.02 -16.12 25.20
CA PRO A 29 -3.72 -15.03 26.14
C PRO A 29 -2.23 -14.96 26.48
N ALA A 30 -1.58 -16.09 26.77
CA ALA A 30 -0.13 -16.14 27.02
C ALA A 30 0.69 -15.64 25.82
N ARG A 31 0.28 -15.98 24.59
CA ARG A 31 0.87 -15.45 23.36
C ARG A 31 0.66 -13.95 23.19
N LYS A 32 -0.50 -13.40 23.57
CA LYS A 32 -0.77 -11.95 23.54
C LYS A 32 0.14 -11.21 24.52
N LEU A 33 0.29 -11.71 25.75
CA LEU A 33 1.18 -11.14 26.77
C LEU A 33 2.64 -11.19 26.30
N ARG A 34 3.12 -12.35 25.83
CA ARG A 34 4.48 -12.52 25.30
C ARG A 34 4.78 -11.55 24.14
N ARG A 35 3.86 -11.39 23.19
CA ARG A 35 4.01 -10.41 22.10
C ARG A 35 4.01 -8.96 22.60
N ARG A 36 3.33 -8.64 23.69
CA ARG A 36 3.36 -7.29 24.30
C ARG A 36 4.73 -7.03 24.97
N GLN A 37 5.20 -7.96 25.79
CA GLN A 37 6.50 -7.88 26.45
C GLN A 37 7.63 -7.76 25.42
N ASN A 38 7.64 -8.58 24.37
CA ASN A 38 8.65 -8.49 23.31
C ASN A 38 8.62 -7.15 22.57
N ARG A 39 7.43 -6.56 22.37
CA ARG A 39 7.31 -5.21 21.78
C ARG A 39 7.81 -4.12 22.72
N GLN A 40 7.59 -4.25 24.03
CA GLN A 40 8.10 -3.33 25.04
C GLN A 40 9.63 -3.42 25.15
N ALA A 41 10.18 -4.63 25.22
CA ALA A 41 11.63 -4.87 25.22
C ALA A 41 12.30 -4.25 23.98
N LYS A 42 11.74 -4.51 22.78
CA LYS A 42 12.19 -3.88 21.54
C LYS A 42 12.12 -2.35 21.60
N ALA A 43 11.06 -1.79 22.19
CA ALA A 43 10.89 -0.34 22.28
C ALA A 43 11.99 0.33 23.11
N VAL A 44 12.35 -0.29 24.24
CA VAL A 44 13.45 0.17 25.10
C VAL A 44 14.79 0.04 24.38
N GLU A 45 15.04 -1.10 23.72
CA GLU A 45 16.30 -1.38 23.03
C GLU A 45 16.62 -0.38 21.91
N ILE A 46 15.62 0.02 21.12
CA ILE A 46 15.84 0.89 19.96
C ILE A 46 15.59 2.38 20.25
N ALA A 47 15.28 2.75 21.49
CA ALA A 47 15.04 4.14 21.85
C ALA A 47 16.23 5.03 21.42
N PRO A 48 16.00 6.17 20.76
CA PRO A 48 14.73 6.89 20.60
C PRO A 48 13.89 6.54 19.35
N ARG A 49 14.27 5.54 18.55
CA ARG A 49 13.62 5.25 17.26
C ARG A 49 12.18 4.72 17.41
N PRO A 50 11.27 4.97 16.45
CA PRO A 50 9.90 4.44 16.46
C PRO A 50 9.81 2.90 16.45
N VAL A 51 8.94 2.33 17.29
CA VAL A 51 8.78 0.87 17.48
C VAL A 51 8.22 0.16 16.24
N ALA A 52 7.34 0.83 15.49
CA ALA A 52 6.77 0.35 14.24
C ALA A 52 7.85 0.09 13.17
N GLY A 53 9.03 0.69 13.34
CA GLY A 53 10.18 0.52 12.47
C GLY A 53 10.20 1.60 11.40
N LEU A 54 10.38 1.17 10.16
CA LEU A 54 10.77 2.05 9.06
C LEU A 54 9.58 2.64 8.34
N LEU A 55 9.75 3.86 7.81
CA LEU A 55 8.77 4.48 6.95
C LEU A 55 8.48 3.58 5.74
N ARG A 56 7.21 3.25 5.56
CA ARG A 56 6.69 2.51 4.41
C ARG A 56 6.03 3.47 3.42
N SER A 57 6.13 3.14 2.14
CA SER A 57 5.53 3.89 1.05
C SER A 57 4.02 3.66 0.94
N VAL A 58 3.33 4.57 0.26
CA VAL A 58 1.91 4.43 -0.09
C VAL A 58 1.78 3.66 -1.40
N VAL A 59 0.88 2.67 -1.42
CA VAL A 59 0.65 1.81 -2.59
C VAL A 59 -0.84 1.58 -2.80
N ARG A 60 -1.28 1.59 -4.06
CA ARG A 60 -2.64 1.17 -4.44
C ARG A 60 -2.75 -0.35 -4.49
N CYS A 61 -3.85 -0.91 -4.01
CA CYS A 61 -4.07 -2.36 -4.08
C CYS A 61 -4.27 -2.82 -5.55
N PRO A 62 -3.73 -3.99 -5.95
CA PRO A 62 -3.54 -4.33 -7.36
C PRO A 62 -4.80 -4.81 -8.11
N GLN A 63 -5.84 -5.27 -7.41
CA GLN A 63 -7.04 -5.84 -8.06
C GLN A 63 -8.15 -4.80 -8.22
N LYS A 64 -8.96 -4.93 -9.27
CA LYS A 64 -10.12 -4.05 -9.55
C LYS A 64 -11.05 -3.86 -8.35
N ARG A 65 -11.27 -4.91 -7.55
CA ARG A 65 -12.10 -4.84 -6.33
C ARG A 65 -11.56 -3.88 -5.26
N TYR A 66 -10.24 -3.73 -5.19
CA TYR A 66 -9.55 -2.99 -4.12
C TYR A 66 -8.74 -1.80 -4.63
N ASN A 67 -8.75 -1.53 -5.94
CA ASN A 67 -7.93 -0.49 -6.55
C ASN A 67 -8.27 0.91 -6.05
N THR A 68 -9.43 1.10 -5.41
CA THR A 68 -9.87 2.33 -4.72
C THR A 68 -9.15 2.55 -3.38
N LYS A 69 -8.61 1.48 -2.79
CA LYS A 69 -7.93 1.50 -1.48
C LYS A 69 -6.42 1.68 -1.64
N THR A 70 -5.84 2.51 -0.79
CA THR A 70 -4.39 2.58 -0.54
C THR A 70 -4.01 1.72 0.65
N ARG A 71 -2.75 1.29 0.71
CA ARG A 71 -2.15 0.59 1.86
C ARG A 71 -0.67 0.91 1.98
N LEU A 72 -0.07 0.58 3.12
CA LEU A 72 1.37 0.66 3.29
C LEU A 72 2.05 -0.46 2.48
N GLY A 73 3.08 -0.08 1.73
CA GLY A 73 3.89 -0.95 0.90
C GLY A 73 5.06 -1.59 1.65
N ARG A 74 5.90 -2.31 0.90
CA ARG A 74 7.16 -2.86 1.44
C ARG A 74 8.21 -1.78 1.62
N GLY A 75 8.33 -0.84 0.70
CA GLY A 75 9.34 0.22 0.72
C GLY A 75 9.20 1.16 -0.48
N PHE A 76 9.99 2.22 -0.50
CA PHE A 76 10.06 3.19 -1.58
C PHE A 76 10.85 2.65 -2.77
N SER A 77 10.47 3.05 -3.98
CA SER A 77 11.21 2.74 -5.20
C SER A 77 12.47 3.60 -5.30
N LEU A 78 13.44 3.17 -6.12
CA LEU A 78 14.64 3.96 -6.38
C LEU A 78 14.32 5.30 -7.05
N GLN A 79 13.28 5.33 -7.90
CA GLN A 79 12.81 6.55 -8.56
C GLN A 79 12.24 7.57 -7.56
N GLU A 80 11.47 7.12 -6.56
CA GLU A 80 10.94 8.01 -5.50
C GLU A 80 12.06 8.57 -4.62
N LEU A 81 13.02 7.72 -4.26
CA LEU A 81 14.19 8.15 -3.48
C LEU A 81 14.99 9.21 -4.25
N LYS A 82 15.22 8.99 -5.56
CA LYS A 82 15.87 9.97 -6.43
C LYS A 82 15.07 11.28 -6.51
N ALA A 83 13.74 11.21 -6.66
CA ALA A 83 12.87 12.39 -6.69
C ALA A 83 12.84 13.16 -5.34
N ALA A 84 13.06 12.48 -4.22
CA ALA A 84 13.16 13.10 -2.89
C ALA A 84 14.59 13.54 -2.52
N GLY A 85 15.60 13.29 -3.37
CA GLY A 85 17.00 13.61 -3.08
C GLY A 85 17.60 12.78 -1.94
N ILE A 86 17.22 11.50 -1.83
CA ILE A 86 17.72 10.58 -0.80
C ILE A 86 18.46 9.43 -1.49
N SER A 87 19.71 9.16 -1.07
CA SER A 87 20.46 8.03 -1.62
C SER A 87 19.96 6.70 -1.03
N GLN A 88 20.05 5.61 -1.80
CA GLN A 88 19.61 4.28 -1.35
C GLN A 88 20.31 3.82 -0.06
N ALA A 89 21.62 4.04 0.02
CA ALA A 89 22.42 3.64 1.18
C ALA A 89 22.02 4.44 2.43
N GLN A 90 21.80 5.75 2.28
CA GLN A 90 21.37 6.61 3.38
C GLN A 90 19.92 6.33 3.81
N ALA A 91 19.02 6.04 2.86
CA ALA A 91 17.61 5.81 3.17
C ALA A 91 17.43 4.78 4.28
N ARG A 92 18.18 3.67 4.23
CA ARG A 92 18.03 2.60 5.20
C ARG A 92 18.54 2.98 6.60
N THR A 93 19.61 3.78 6.67
CA THR A 93 20.20 4.21 7.95
C THR A 93 19.34 5.24 8.67
N ILE A 94 18.66 6.13 7.92
CA ILE A 94 17.78 7.18 8.48
C ILE A 94 16.34 6.70 8.75
N GLY A 95 16.05 5.41 8.56
CA GLY A 95 14.75 4.84 8.92
C GLY A 95 13.74 4.68 7.78
N ILE A 96 14.16 4.67 6.52
CA ILE A 96 13.28 4.53 5.35
C ILE A 96 13.39 3.11 4.77
N ALA A 97 12.25 2.48 4.49
CA ALA A 97 12.25 1.17 3.84
C ALA A 97 12.43 1.32 2.32
N VAL A 98 13.32 0.53 1.72
CA VAL A 98 13.58 0.55 0.27
C VAL A 98 13.10 -0.76 -0.35
N ASP A 99 12.43 -0.68 -1.50
CA ASP A 99 12.05 -1.84 -2.32
C ASP A 99 12.54 -1.65 -3.75
N VAL A 100 13.71 -2.23 -4.04
CA VAL A 100 14.38 -2.14 -5.35
C VAL A 100 13.59 -2.78 -6.49
N ARG A 101 12.61 -3.64 -6.16
CA ARG A 101 11.80 -4.37 -7.15
C ARG A 101 10.63 -3.55 -7.69
N ARG A 102 10.26 -2.46 -7.01
CA ARG A 102 9.08 -1.68 -7.38
C ARG A 102 9.43 -0.63 -8.42
N THR A 103 8.60 -0.55 -9.45
CA THR A 103 8.63 0.49 -10.48
C THR A 103 7.37 1.37 -10.37
N ASN A 104 7.50 2.66 -10.69
CA ASN A 104 6.36 3.56 -10.77
C ASN A 104 5.85 3.63 -12.21
N LYS A 105 4.53 3.47 -12.36
CA LYS A 105 3.82 3.53 -13.66
C LYS A 105 3.03 4.83 -13.84
N THR A 106 2.83 5.56 -12.76
CA THR A 106 1.94 6.73 -12.67
C THR A 106 2.69 7.88 -12.04
N ALA A 107 2.54 9.08 -12.59
CA ALA A 107 3.18 10.28 -12.07
C ALA A 107 2.63 10.66 -10.68
N GLU A 108 1.33 10.45 -10.44
CA GLU A 108 0.67 10.78 -9.18
C GLU A 108 1.21 9.94 -8.02
N GLY A 109 1.38 8.63 -8.24
CA GLY A 109 1.95 7.71 -7.26
C GLY A 109 3.41 8.04 -6.92
N LEU A 110 4.21 8.43 -7.93
CA LEU A 110 5.59 8.89 -7.75
C LEU A 110 5.63 10.16 -6.89
N LYS A 111 4.82 11.17 -7.25
CA LYS A 111 4.73 12.45 -6.54
C LYS A 111 4.30 12.26 -5.08
N ALA A 112 3.21 11.54 -4.84
CA ALA A 112 2.70 11.29 -3.50
C ALA A 112 3.74 10.62 -2.58
N ASN A 113 4.51 9.66 -3.09
CA ASN A 113 5.57 9.01 -2.32
C ASN A 113 6.80 9.90 -2.15
N ALA A 114 7.16 10.72 -3.15
CA ALA A 114 8.24 11.70 -3.01
C ALA A 114 7.90 12.77 -1.97
N ASP A 115 6.67 13.27 -1.95
CA ASP A 115 6.20 14.25 -0.96
C ASP A 115 6.13 13.63 0.44
N ARG A 116 5.69 12.38 0.56
CA ARG A 116 5.76 11.63 1.82
C ARG A 116 7.19 11.46 2.35
N LEU A 117 8.17 11.26 1.46
CA LEU A 117 9.58 11.19 1.85
C LEU A 117 10.10 12.55 2.33
N LYS A 118 9.69 13.65 1.67
CA LYS A 118 10.03 15.01 2.09
C LYS A 118 9.41 15.35 3.45
N GLU A 119 8.14 15.00 3.66
CA GLU A 119 7.45 15.18 4.95
C GLU A 119 8.15 14.41 6.08
N TYR A 120 8.53 13.14 5.83
CA TYR A 120 9.29 12.36 6.80
C TYR A 120 10.63 13.00 7.11
N LYS A 121 11.37 13.44 6.09
CA LYS A 121 12.68 14.09 6.27
C LYS A 121 12.57 15.39 7.07
N ALA A 122 11.51 16.17 6.87
CA ALA A 122 11.26 17.39 7.65
C ALA A 122 10.93 17.10 9.13
N LYS A 123 10.29 15.96 9.42
CA LYS A 123 9.94 15.53 10.79
C LYS A 123 11.04 14.69 11.48
N LEU A 124 12.09 14.33 10.76
CA LEU A 124 13.13 13.43 11.26
C LEU A 124 14.15 14.22 12.11
N ILE A 125 14.23 13.88 13.39
CA ILE A 125 15.31 14.33 14.27
C ILE A 125 16.49 13.35 14.11
N LEU A 126 17.61 13.84 13.56
CA LEU A 126 18.81 13.02 13.34
C LEU A 126 19.85 13.29 14.42
N PHE A 127 20.13 12.27 15.23
CA PHE A 127 21.12 12.36 16.28
C PHE A 127 22.54 12.34 15.71
N PRO A 128 23.44 13.23 16.17
CA PRO A 128 24.84 13.20 15.77
C PRO A 128 25.50 11.90 16.24
N LYS A 129 26.37 11.32 15.41
CA LYS A 129 27.14 10.11 15.80
C LYS A 129 28.07 10.36 16.99
N LYS A 130 28.62 11.57 17.07
CA LYS A 130 29.46 12.04 18.19
C LYS A 130 28.82 13.31 18.74
N ALA A 131 28.31 13.25 19.97
CA ALA A 131 27.59 14.36 20.60
C ALA A 131 28.44 15.65 20.70
N SER A 132 29.77 15.52 20.83
CA SER A 132 30.70 16.66 20.91
C SER A 132 31.04 17.28 19.56
N ALA A 133 30.68 16.67 18.43
CA ALA A 133 31.05 17.12 17.09
C ALA A 133 29.89 16.87 16.10
N PRO A 134 28.77 17.61 16.23
CA PRO A 134 27.65 17.50 15.31
C PRO A 134 28.07 17.91 13.89
N LYS A 135 27.59 17.17 12.89
CA LYS A 135 27.86 17.41 11.47
C LYS A 135 26.69 18.12 10.80
N LYS A 136 26.93 18.60 9.58
CA LYS A 136 25.88 19.18 8.72
C LYS A 136 24.75 18.16 8.51
N GLY A 137 23.54 18.53 8.94
CA GLY A 137 22.34 17.70 8.83
C GLY A 137 21.95 16.94 10.10
N ASP A 138 22.76 17.02 11.15
CA ASP A 138 22.34 16.60 12.49
C ASP A 138 21.39 17.65 13.10
N SER A 139 20.51 17.20 13.99
CA SER A 139 19.54 18.05 14.69
C SER A 139 20.18 18.96 15.72
N SER A 140 19.52 20.08 16.02
CA SER A 140 19.97 21.04 17.04
C SER A 140 19.88 20.45 18.45
N ALA A 141 20.65 20.98 19.40
CA ALA A 141 20.60 20.51 20.80
C ALA A 141 19.19 20.65 21.43
N GLU A 142 18.40 21.61 20.96
CA GLU A 142 17.01 21.82 21.40
C GLU A 142 16.08 20.72 20.88
N GLU A 143 16.18 20.36 19.60
CA GLU A 143 15.41 19.26 19.00
C GLU A 143 15.72 17.93 19.69
N LEU A 144 16.99 17.69 20.04
CA LEU A 144 17.41 16.46 20.71
C LEU A 144 16.76 16.28 22.09
N LYS A 145 16.47 17.37 22.80
CA LYS A 145 15.79 17.32 24.11
C LYS A 145 14.31 16.96 23.98
N VAL A 146 13.67 17.36 22.88
CA VAL A 146 12.25 17.09 22.60
C VAL A 146 12.04 15.72 21.96
N ALA A 147 13.13 15.04 21.55
CA ALA A 147 13.07 13.75 20.90
C ALA A 147 12.40 12.69 21.78
N ALA A 148 11.19 12.30 21.40
CA ALA A 148 10.41 11.25 22.05
C ALA A 148 10.14 10.09 21.09
N GLN A 149 10.04 8.88 21.65
CA GLN A 149 9.72 7.71 20.85
C GLN A 149 8.25 7.76 20.38
N LEU A 150 8.05 7.80 19.07
CA LEU A 150 6.71 7.72 18.48
C LEU A 150 6.08 6.33 18.73
N ARG A 151 4.85 6.34 19.26
CA ARG A 151 4.00 5.15 19.38
C ARG A 151 3.08 5.06 18.15
N GLY A 152 2.97 3.87 17.57
CA GLY A 152 2.15 3.63 16.37
C GLY A 152 2.95 3.72 15.07
N ASP A 153 2.22 3.71 13.94
CA ASP A 153 2.82 3.74 12.61
C ASP A 153 3.41 5.11 12.28
N VAL A 154 4.59 5.11 11.66
CA VAL A 154 5.26 6.33 11.20
C VAL A 154 4.50 6.90 9.98
N LEU A 155 3.96 8.11 10.12
CA LEU A 155 3.10 8.78 9.14
C LEU A 155 1.94 7.87 8.69
N PRO A 156 0.92 7.63 9.53
CA PRO A 156 -0.19 6.74 9.18
C PRO A 156 -0.90 7.20 7.91
N LEU A 157 -1.52 6.26 7.19
CA LEU A 157 -2.33 6.59 6.02
C LEU A 157 -3.66 7.21 6.46
N SER A 158 -3.98 8.40 5.94
CA SER A 158 -5.34 8.92 5.98
C SER A 158 -6.08 8.53 4.70
N HIS A 159 -7.33 8.09 4.85
CA HIS A 159 -8.24 7.85 3.74
C HIS A 159 -9.25 8.99 3.72
N THR A 160 -8.84 10.16 3.24
CA THR A 160 -9.75 11.27 3.00
C THR A 160 -10.39 11.10 1.62
N ILE A 161 -11.71 11.20 1.57
CA ILE A 161 -12.48 11.25 0.32
C ILE A 161 -12.97 12.69 0.20
N THR A 162 -12.54 13.36 -0.87
CA THR A 162 -13.05 14.69 -1.23
C THR A 162 -14.27 14.49 -2.11
N PHE A 163 -15.39 15.09 -1.73
CA PHE A 163 -16.59 15.15 -2.54
C PHE A 163 -16.61 16.46 -3.31
N ASP A 164 -16.98 16.42 -4.58
CA ASP A 164 -17.18 17.62 -5.38
C ASP A 164 -18.48 18.32 -4.96
N GLU A 165 -18.51 19.65 -5.08
CA GLU A 165 -19.69 20.45 -4.76
C GLU A 165 -20.83 20.20 -5.76
N PRO A 166 -22.10 20.35 -5.35
CA PRO A 166 -23.24 20.25 -6.27
C PRO A 166 -23.12 21.28 -7.40
N ARG A 167 -23.18 20.81 -8.65
CA ARG A 167 -23.16 21.66 -9.86
C ARG A 167 -24.32 21.34 -10.79
N GLN A 168 -24.68 22.32 -11.62
CA GLN A 168 -25.67 22.11 -12.67
C GLN A 168 -25.14 21.11 -13.73
N VAL A 169 -26.01 20.20 -14.17
CA VAL A 169 -25.69 19.22 -15.21
C VAL A 169 -25.66 19.94 -16.56
N THR A 170 -24.55 19.80 -17.29
CA THR A 170 -24.38 20.41 -18.61
C THR A 170 -25.24 19.73 -19.67
N ASP A 171 -25.64 20.45 -20.73
CA ASP A 171 -26.41 19.86 -21.82
C ASP A 171 -25.66 18.74 -22.57
N ALA A 172 -24.32 18.80 -22.57
CA ALA A 172 -23.48 17.73 -23.10
C ALA A 172 -23.64 16.44 -22.28
N GLU A 173 -23.60 16.51 -20.96
CA GLU A 173 -23.79 15.35 -20.06
C GLU A 173 -25.20 14.76 -20.18
N ARG A 174 -26.23 15.59 -20.40
CA ARG A 174 -27.61 15.12 -20.62
C ARG A 174 -27.76 14.28 -21.89
N LYS A 175 -26.99 14.58 -22.94
CA LYS A 175 -27.03 13.87 -24.22
C LYS A 175 -26.28 12.52 -24.19
N VAL A 176 -25.47 12.24 -23.16
CA VAL A 176 -24.68 11.00 -23.10
C VAL A 176 -25.54 9.81 -22.65
N GLU A 177 -25.88 8.93 -23.59
CA GLU A 177 -26.53 7.65 -23.28
C GLU A 177 -25.53 6.63 -22.72
N ILE A 178 -25.25 6.69 -21.41
CA ILE A 178 -24.23 5.88 -20.73
C ILE A 178 -24.38 4.37 -21.00
N PHE A 179 -25.60 3.84 -20.98
CA PHE A 179 -25.83 2.41 -21.24
C PHE A 179 -25.42 2.01 -22.65
N ARG A 180 -25.82 2.79 -23.67
CA ARG A 180 -25.45 2.53 -25.07
C ARG A 180 -23.93 2.65 -25.27
N LEU A 181 -23.30 3.65 -24.66
CA LEU A 181 -21.85 3.83 -24.66
C LEU A 181 -21.13 2.59 -24.09
N LEU A 182 -21.53 2.11 -22.91
CA LEU A 182 -20.93 0.91 -22.29
C LEU A 182 -21.10 -0.35 -23.15
N ARG A 183 -22.24 -0.50 -23.85
CA ARG A 183 -22.48 -1.61 -24.78
C ARG A 183 -21.60 -1.52 -26.01
N LYS A 184 -21.45 -0.31 -26.58
CA LYS A 184 -20.56 -0.03 -27.71
C LYS A 184 -19.10 -0.37 -27.37
N GLU A 185 -18.58 0.10 -26.24
CA GLU A 185 -17.21 -0.20 -25.79
C GLU A 185 -16.94 -1.71 -25.67
N ARG A 186 -17.91 -2.47 -25.13
CA ARG A 186 -17.82 -3.94 -25.05
C ARG A 186 -17.81 -4.58 -26.44
N ALA A 187 -18.65 -4.10 -27.35
CA ALA A 187 -18.73 -4.60 -28.72
C ALA A 187 -17.44 -4.28 -29.48
N ASP A 188 -16.94 -3.06 -29.40
CA ASP A 188 -15.71 -2.61 -30.08
C ASP A 188 -14.51 -3.43 -29.60
N LYS A 189 -14.38 -3.68 -28.30
CA LYS A 189 -13.35 -4.59 -27.77
C LYS A 189 -13.49 -6.02 -28.31
N LYS A 190 -14.71 -6.55 -28.40
CA LYS A 190 -14.97 -7.91 -28.90
C LYS A 190 -14.68 -8.04 -30.40
N TYR A 191 -15.02 -7.03 -31.18
CA TYR A 191 -14.95 -7.06 -32.65
C TYR A 191 -13.69 -6.42 -33.23
N ARG A 192 -12.81 -5.81 -32.42
CA ARG A 192 -11.57 -5.15 -32.86
C ARG A 192 -10.77 -5.99 -33.86
N GLY A 193 -10.41 -7.22 -33.50
CA GLY A 193 -9.62 -8.09 -34.38
C GLY A 193 -10.34 -8.47 -35.68
N LYS A 194 -11.66 -8.66 -35.65
CA LYS A 194 -12.45 -8.94 -36.86
C LYS A 194 -12.53 -7.71 -37.77
N ARG A 195 -12.66 -6.51 -37.21
CA ARG A 195 -12.67 -5.26 -37.96
C ARG A 195 -11.28 -4.96 -38.55
N GLU A 196 -10.21 -5.19 -37.80
CA GLU A 196 -8.84 -5.08 -38.30
C GLU A 196 -8.57 -6.09 -39.44
N LYS A 197 -9.03 -7.34 -39.33
CA LYS A 197 -8.93 -8.33 -40.42
C LYS A 197 -9.68 -7.89 -41.67
N ARG A 198 -10.95 -7.50 -41.54
CA ARG A 198 -11.75 -6.99 -42.66
C ARG A 198 -11.13 -5.75 -43.33
N ALA A 199 -10.55 -4.86 -42.53
CA ALA A 199 -9.85 -3.69 -43.06
C ALA A 199 -8.57 -4.05 -43.83
N ARG A 200 -7.84 -5.11 -43.40
CA ARG A 200 -6.69 -5.65 -44.15
C ARG A 200 -7.13 -6.32 -45.44
N GLU A 201 -8.14 -7.19 -45.39
CA GLU A 201 -8.69 -7.88 -46.58
C GLU A 201 -9.19 -6.87 -47.61
N ALA A 202 -9.95 -5.85 -47.20
CA ALA A 202 -10.41 -4.79 -48.10
C ALA A 202 -9.26 -3.93 -48.68
N ALA A 203 -8.13 -3.80 -47.97
CA ALA A 203 -6.96 -3.08 -48.49
C ALA A 203 -6.15 -3.93 -49.49
N GLU A 204 -6.13 -5.26 -49.30
CA GLU A 204 -5.53 -6.22 -50.24
C GLU A 204 -6.35 -6.34 -51.53
N GLU A 205 -7.69 -6.31 -51.44
CA GLU A 205 -8.58 -6.34 -52.61
C GLU A 205 -8.51 -5.05 -53.45
N ASN A 206 -8.18 -3.91 -52.84
CA ASN A 206 -8.07 -2.61 -53.52
C ASN A 206 -6.65 -2.34 -54.08
N LYS A 207 -5.77 -3.35 -54.07
CA LYS A 207 -4.40 -3.26 -54.57
C LYS A 207 -4.21 -4.13 -55.81
#